data_AF-A0A1H3TP59-F1
#
_entry.id   AF-A0A1H3TP59-F1
#
_cell.length_a   1.000
_cell.length_b   1.000
_cell.length_c   1.000
_cell.angle_alpha   90.00
_cell.angle_beta   90.00
_cell.angle_gamma   90.00
#
_symmetry.space_group_name_H-M   'P 1'
#
loop_
_entity.id
_entity.type
_entity.pdbx_description
1 polymer ?
#
loop_
_entity_poly.entity_id
_entity_poly.type
_entity_poly.pdbx_seq_one_letter_code
_entity_poly.pdbx_strand_id
1 'polypeptide(L)'
;MDYVYEKRVKLAGSVNKGLLCVLNITDDWIHDQYGESYIHHGTIYSSTVPFHPQSTFITGYFQDDETEKWIKVTNGVAQLHSDSKDSGWRDRLEPFLAIEFMKEV
;
A
#
# COMPACT_ATOMS: atom_id res chain seq x y z
N MET A 1 1.25 21.10 13.23
CA MET A 1 0.84 20.26 12.08
C MET A 1 1.02 18.84 12.56
N ASP A 2 -0.07 18.11 12.64
CA ASP A 2 -0.09 16.91 13.46
C ASP A 2 0.18 15.69 12.58
N TYR A 3 1.17 14.90 12.97
CA TYR A 3 1.48 13.65 12.29
C TYR A 3 0.34 12.65 12.51
N VAL A 4 0.08 11.80 11.52
CA VAL A 4 -1.05 10.87 11.53
C VAL A 4 -0.58 9.43 11.37
N TYR A 5 -1.27 8.50 12.01
CA TYR A 5 -1.02 7.05 11.88
C TYR A 5 -1.90 6.39 10.83
N GLU A 6 -2.92 7.09 10.35
CA GLU A 6 -3.81 6.66 9.27
C GLU A 6 -4.07 7.82 8.31
N LYS A 7 -4.16 7.53 7.01
CA LYS A 7 -4.69 8.50 6.04
C LYS A 7 -5.24 7.83 4.78
N ARG A 8 -6.16 8.55 4.13
CA ARG A 8 -6.69 8.21 2.80
C ARG A 8 -5.64 8.44 1.71
N VAL A 9 -5.42 7.44 0.87
CA VAL A 9 -4.49 7.50 -0.27
C VAL A 9 -5.04 6.74 -1.47
N LYS A 10 -4.36 6.87 -2.61
CA LYS A 10 -4.52 6.02 -3.78
C LYS A 10 -3.26 5.17 -3.95
N LEU A 11 -3.41 3.90 -4.32
CA LEU A 11 -2.34 3.10 -4.89
C LEU A 11 -2.53 3.02 -6.41
N ALA A 12 -1.60 3.58 -7.17
CA ALA A 12 -1.69 3.64 -8.63
C ALA A 12 -0.45 3.03 -9.28
N GLY A 13 -0.64 2.27 -10.36
CA GLY A 13 0.47 1.70 -11.12
C GLY A 13 0.03 0.74 -12.19
N SER A 14 1.00 0.03 -12.79
CA SER A 14 0.73 -1.00 -13.78
C SER A 14 0.95 -2.37 -13.16
N VAL A 15 -0.10 -3.20 -13.16
CA VAL A 15 -0.02 -4.57 -12.66
C VAL A 15 1.00 -5.39 -13.45
N ASN A 16 1.18 -5.11 -14.74
CA ASN A 16 2.18 -5.77 -15.58
C ASN A 16 3.62 -5.43 -15.17
N LYS A 17 3.84 -4.31 -14.47
CA LYS A 17 5.14 -3.94 -13.91
C LYS A 17 5.32 -4.42 -12.46
N GLY A 18 4.30 -5.05 -11.88
CA GLY A 18 4.36 -5.59 -10.52
C GLY A 18 4.45 -4.53 -9.42
N LEU A 19 4.07 -3.28 -9.67
CA LEU A 19 4.28 -2.17 -8.72
C LEU A 19 3.07 -1.23 -8.67
N LEU A 20 2.68 -0.85 -7.45
CA LEU A 20 1.72 0.21 -7.16
C LEU A 20 2.39 1.27 -6.28
N CYS A 21 2.19 2.54 -6.59
CA CYS A 21 2.77 3.67 -5.88
C CYS A 21 1.71 4.44 -5.10
N VAL A 22 2.06 4.93 -3.91
CA VAL A 22 1.21 5.79 -3.09
C VAL A 22 1.10 7.18 -3.73
N LEU A 23 -0.14 7.65 -3.86
CA LEU A 23 -0.50 9.02 -4.22
C LEU A 23 -1.43 9.60 -3.16
N ASN A 24 -1.35 10.91 -2.90
CA ASN A 24 -2.34 11.52 -2.01
C ASN A 24 -3.72 11.52 -2.68
N ILE A 25 -4.78 11.50 -1.87
CA ILE A 25 -6.15 11.39 -2.38
C ILE A 25 -6.53 12.57 -3.31
N THR A 26 -5.97 13.75 -3.05
CA THR A 26 -6.19 14.97 -3.84
C THR A 26 -5.28 15.09 -5.07
N ASP A 27 -4.30 14.20 -5.21
CA ASP A 27 -3.39 14.25 -6.35
C ASP A 27 -4.07 13.61 -7.56
N ASP A 28 -4.48 14.44 -8.51
CA ASP A 28 -5.16 14.02 -9.74
C ASP A 28 -4.19 13.66 -10.87
N TRP A 29 -2.89 13.85 -10.66
CA TRP A 29 -1.88 13.54 -11.66
C TRP A 29 -1.60 12.02 -11.69
N ILE A 30 -2.22 11.30 -12.63
CA ILE A 30 -1.67 10.03 -13.08
C ILE A 30 -1.27 10.33 -14.50
N HIS A 31 0.01 10.63 -14.70
CA HIS A 31 0.52 10.85 -16.04
C HIS A 31 0.09 9.70 -16.94
N ASP A 32 -0.38 10.02 -18.14
CA ASP A 32 -0.80 9.13 -19.23
C ASP A 32 0.23 8.01 -19.58
N GLN A 33 1.37 7.96 -18.89
CA GLN A 33 2.43 6.95 -18.95
C GLN A 33 2.01 5.53 -18.54
N TYR A 34 0.89 5.34 -17.84
CA TYR A 34 0.55 4.02 -17.30
C TYR A 34 -0.42 3.18 -18.13
N GLY A 35 -0.98 3.68 -19.24
CA GLY A 35 -1.88 2.90 -20.10
C GLY A 35 -2.98 2.19 -19.28
N GLU A 36 -2.97 0.85 -19.23
CA GLU A 36 -3.71 0.05 -18.25
C GLU A 36 -3.16 0.25 -16.82
N SER A 37 -3.47 1.42 -16.25
CA SER A 37 -3.27 1.72 -14.84
C SER A 37 -4.42 1.18 -14.02
N TYR A 38 -4.09 0.61 -12.87
CA TYR A 38 -5.06 0.30 -11.82
C TYR A 38 -4.91 1.33 -10.72
N ILE A 39 -6.04 1.82 -10.20
CA ILE A 39 -6.09 2.77 -9.10
C ILE A 39 -6.94 2.14 -8.01
N HIS A 40 -6.31 1.87 -6.87
CA HIS A 40 -6.94 1.37 -5.67
C HIS A 40 -7.12 2.51 -4.70
N HIS A 41 -8.36 2.75 -4.27
CA HIS A 41 -8.66 3.74 -3.23
C HIS A 41 -8.68 3.05 -1.88
N GLY A 42 -8.15 3.71 -0.86
CA GLY A 42 -8.05 3.07 0.44
C GLY A 42 -7.43 3.92 1.52
N THR A 43 -7.18 3.26 2.63
CA THR A 43 -6.57 3.86 3.82
C THR A 43 -5.28 3.15 4.12
N ILE A 44 -4.20 3.92 4.31
CA ILE A 44 -2.93 3.38 4.80
C ILE A 44 -2.79 3.63 6.29
N TYR A 45 -2.36 2.59 7.01
CA TYR A 45 -2.13 2.59 8.44
C TYR A 45 -0.66 2.32 8.75
N SER A 46 -0.13 2.98 9.76
CA SER A 46 1.18 2.67 10.34
C SER A 46 1.00 2.16 11.76
N SER A 47 1.79 1.14 12.11
CA SER A 47 1.80 0.54 13.45
C SER A 47 2.81 1.20 14.39
N THR A 48 3.81 1.92 13.87
CA THR A 48 4.97 2.35 14.67
C THR A 48 5.44 3.78 14.39
N VAL A 49 5.40 4.25 13.14
CA VAL A 49 5.94 5.56 12.74
C VAL A 49 4.83 6.39 12.10
N PRO A 50 4.43 7.53 12.68
CA PRO A 50 3.40 8.35 12.08
C PRO A 50 3.97 9.09 10.86
N PHE A 51 3.12 9.39 9.90
CA PHE A 51 3.50 10.04 8.65
C PHE A 51 3.04 11.48 8.60
N HIS A 52 3.79 12.30 7.85
CA HIS A 52 3.34 13.63 7.47
C HIS A 52 2.10 13.50 6.57
N PRO A 53 1.03 14.31 6.76
CA PRO A 53 -0.23 14.15 6.02
C PRO A 53 -0.09 14.11 4.50
N GLN A 54 0.89 14.84 3.94
CA GLN A 54 1.14 14.91 2.49
C GLN A 54 2.24 13.96 1.99
N SER A 55 2.92 13.19 2.86
CA SER A 55 4.02 12.32 2.43
C SER A 55 3.50 11.15 1.60
N THR A 56 4.10 10.91 0.44
CA THR A 56 3.90 9.69 -0.35
C THR A 56 4.98 8.64 -0.05
N PHE A 57 6.09 9.04 0.57
CA PHE A 57 7.15 8.14 1.02
C PHE A 57 6.80 7.59 2.41
N ILE A 58 5.95 6.56 2.43
CA ILE A 58 5.37 5.99 3.64
C ILE A 58 5.52 4.47 3.67
N THR A 59 5.71 3.91 4.86
CA THR A 59 5.75 2.47 5.10
C THR A 59 4.60 2.12 6.03
N GLY A 60 3.77 1.16 5.64
CA GLY A 60 2.54 0.83 6.34
C GLY A 60 1.75 -0.27 5.64
N TYR A 61 0.51 -0.42 6.07
CA TYR A 61 -0.44 -1.40 5.53
C TYR A 61 -1.60 -0.66 4.92
N PHE A 62 -1.84 -0.88 3.63
CA PHE A 62 -2.94 -0.30 2.89
C PHE A 62 -4.10 -1.28 2.85
N GLN A 63 -5.30 -0.81 3.18
CA GLN A 63 -6.55 -1.53 2.96
C GLN A 63 -7.30 -0.88 1.80
N ASP A 64 -7.65 -1.69 0.81
CA ASP A 64 -8.47 -1.28 -0.34
C ASP A 64 -9.93 -1.17 0.06
N ASP A 65 -10.61 -0.10 -0.38
CA ASP A 65 -12.00 0.18 -0.02
C ASP A 65 -12.99 -0.79 -0.70
N GLU A 66 -12.67 -1.27 -1.90
CA GLU A 66 -13.61 -2.08 -2.70
C GLU A 66 -13.56 -3.55 -2.33
N THR A 67 -12.34 -4.07 -2.12
CA THR A 67 -12.08 -5.49 -1.86
C THR A 67 -11.85 -5.79 -0.39
N GLU A 68 -11.66 -4.75 0.45
CA GLU A 68 -11.25 -4.85 1.86
C GLU A 68 -9.91 -5.58 2.08
N LYS A 69 -9.21 -5.94 1.00
CA LYS A 69 -7.92 -6.62 1.03
C LYS A 69 -6.81 -5.68 1.45
N TRP A 70 -5.76 -6.28 1.99
CA TRP A 70 -4.61 -5.62 2.55
C TRP A 70 -3.36 -5.84 1.71
N ILE A 71 -2.53 -4.81 1.59
CA ILE A 71 -1.20 -4.91 0.99
C ILE A 71 -0.19 -4.11 1.81
N LYS A 72 1.04 -4.62 1.90
CA LYS A 72 2.14 -3.90 2.54
C LYS A 72 2.73 -2.88 1.58
N VAL A 73 2.83 -1.65 2.05
CA VAL A 73 3.52 -0.54 1.37
C VAL A 73 4.85 -0.32 2.07
N THR A 74 5.93 -0.26 1.30
CA THR A 74 7.27 0.07 1.80
C THR A 74 7.81 1.24 0.99
N ASN A 75 8.19 2.33 1.67
CA ASN A 75 8.77 3.52 1.03
C ASN A 75 7.89 4.08 -0.11
N GLY A 76 6.57 4.07 0.06
CA GLY A 76 5.60 4.54 -0.92
C GLY A 76 5.29 3.57 -2.05
N VAL A 77 5.81 2.34 -2.02
CA VAL A 77 5.61 1.34 -3.06
C VAL A 77 5.06 0.04 -2.48
N ALA A 78 4.02 -0.50 -3.12
CA ALA A 78 3.54 -1.86 -2.91
C ALA A 78 3.97 -2.73 -4.09
N GLN A 79 4.62 -3.86 -3.79
CA GLN A 79 5.05 -4.82 -4.79
C GLN A 79 3.97 -5.88 -4.99
N LEU A 80 3.64 -6.14 -6.25
CA LEU A 80 2.86 -7.29 -6.69
C LEU A 80 3.88 -8.32 -7.21
N HIS A 81 3.84 -9.55 -6.73
CA HIS A 81 4.69 -10.60 -7.30
C HIS A 81 4.19 -10.95 -8.72
N SER A 82 5.14 -11.20 -9.61
CA SER A 82 4.94 -11.45 -11.05
C SER A 82 3.99 -12.61 -11.36
N ASP A 83 3.78 -13.51 -10.40
CA ASP A 83 3.14 -14.81 -10.65
C ASP A 83 1.61 -14.76 -10.45
N SER A 84 1.06 -13.66 -9.91
CA SER A 84 -0.39 -13.37 -9.94
C SER A 84 -0.70 -11.92 -9.53
N LYS A 85 -1.75 -11.33 -10.12
CA LYS A 85 -2.22 -9.95 -9.80
C LYS A 85 -2.55 -9.76 -8.30
N ASP A 86 -2.95 -10.84 -7.62
CA ASP A 86 -3.32 -10.87 -6.20
C ASP A 86 -2.17 -11.21 -5.24
N SER A 87 -0.98 -11.55 -5.75
CA SER A 87 0.09 -12.15 -4.94
C SER A 87 0.58 -11.31 -3.76
N GLY A 88 0.47 -9.97 -3.84
CA GLY A 88 0.80 -9.04 -2.76
C GLY A 88 -0.36 -8.75 -1.80
N TRP A 89 -1.59 -9.02 -2.22
CA TRP A 89 -2.80 -8.77 -1.43
C TRP A 89 -3.11 -9.92 -0.48
N ARG A 90 -3.73 -9.61 0.65
CA ARG A 90 -4.15 -10.57 1.68
C ARG A 90 -5.53 -10.18 2.19
N ASP A 91 -6.37 -11.17 2.48
CA ASP A 91 -7.72 -10.92 2.99
C ASP A 91 -7.72 -10.35 4.42
N ARG A 92 -6.60 -10.49 5.13
CA ARG A 92 -6.44 -9.98 6.49
C ARG A 92 -5.06 -9.39 6.73
N LEU A 93 -4.93 -8.62 7.81
CA LEU A 93 -3.70 -7.90 8.18
C LEU A 93 -2.67 -8.78 8.91
N GLU A 94 -3.12 -9.77 9.69
CA GLU A 94 -2.29 -10.62 10.54
C GLU A 94 -1.14 -11.33 9.81
N PRO A 95 -1.27 -11.81 8.55
CA PRO A 95 -0.17 -12.40 7.81
C PRO A 95 1.04 -11.47 7.65
N PHE A 96 0.85 -10.15 7.70
CA PHE A 96 1.96 -9.19 7.63
C PHE A 96 2.61 -8.93 8.98
N LEU A 97 1.93 -9.28 10.08
CA LEU A 97 2.34 -9.04 11.46
C LEU A 97 2.91 -10.28 12.13
N ALA A 98 2.80 -11.46 11.51
CA ALA A 98 3.33 -12.71 12.04
C ALA A 98 4.85 -12.59 12.23
N ILE A 99 5.25 -12.25 13.46
CA ILE A 99 6.61 -12.37 13.94
C ILE A 99 6.94 -13.85 13.91
N GLU A 100 7.95 -14.25 13.13
CA GLU A 100 8.57 -15.55 13.31
C GLU A 100 9.13 -15.59 14.73
N PHE A 101 8.38 -16.19 15.66
CA PHE A 101 8.98 -16.75 16.85
C PHE A 101 9.88 -17.89 16.35
N MET A 102 11.12 -17.56 15.98
CA MET A 102 12.17 -18.55 15.86
C MET A 102 12.22 -19.23 17.22
N LYS A 103 11.79 -20.51 17.25
CA LYS A 103 12.04 -21.39 18.39
C LYS A 103 13.55 -21.35 18.64
N GLU A 104 13.95 -20.81 19.78
CA GLU A 104 15.22 -21.17 20.38
C GLU A 104 15.17 -22.70 20.57
N VAL A 105 16.04 -23.40 19.84
CA VAL A 105 16.38 -24.81 20.08
C VAL A 105 17.63 -24.83 20.94
#